data_AF-A0A813Q106-F1
#
_entry.id   AF-A0A813Q106-F1
#
_cell.length_a   1.000
_cell.length_b   1.000
_cell.length_c   1.000
_cell.angle_alpha   90.00
_cell.angle_beta   90.00
_cell.angle_gamma   90.00
#
_symmetry.space_group_name_H-M   'P 1'
#
loop_
_entity.id
_entity.type
_entity.pdbx_description
1 polymer ?
#
loop_
_entity_poly.entity_id
_entity_poly.type
_entity_poly.pdbx_seq_one_letter_code
_entity_poly.pdbx_strand_id
1 'polypeptide(L)'
;MNIFNHRNKSTIAEYNVQVQSSVDSSLLYHIDRGSWGFRRTAKLNDYLTIQELLYQIITTVSTGGNVLINVGPTSYGKIAPIFEERLRQMGSWLKVNGEAIYSSIPWKYQNDTTNKDVWYTSSKDKQFVYACLLVWSKNTTEITLGAPVSSSSTSVTLLGSDVGPLNWRPASESGGIIIDVSNIKTYSLASDWAWVFKLENVSGSELLNQNQDDIIYDY
;
A
#
# COMPACT_ATOMS: atom_id res chain seq x y z
N MET A 1 -10.19 -1.18 12.00
CA MET A 1 -11.12 -1.52 10.91
C MET A 1 -12.52 -1.17 11.36
N ASN A 2 -13.09 -0.07 10.83
CA ASN A 2 -14.48 0.29 11.12
C ASN A 2 -15.35 -0.30 10.01
N ILE A 3 -16.16 -1.30 10.36
CA ILE A 3 -17.16 -1.90 9.47
C ILE A 3 -18.45 -1.12 9.69
N PHE A 4 -18.86 -0.30 8.73
CA PHE A 4 -20.15 0.39 8.79
C PHE A 4 -21.21 -0.45 8.09
N ASN A 5 -22.30 -0.75 8.81
CA ASN A 5 -23.49 -1.39 8.26
C ASN A 5 -24.52 -0.31 7.94
N HIS A 6 -24.71 0.01 6.66
CA HIS A 6 -25.80 0.88 6.23
C HIS A 6 -26.97 0.04 5.72
N ARG A 7 -28.04 -0.04 6.54
CA ARG A 7 -29.33 -0.62 6.12
C ARG A 7 -30.15 0.46 5.42
N ASN A 8 -30.15 0.49 4.09
CA ASN A 8 -31.19 1.20 3.33
C ASN A 8 -32.37 0.26 3.05
N LYS A 9 -33.60 0.76 3.20
CA LYS A 9 -34.86 0.01 3.12
C LYS A 9 -35.20 -0.37 1.67
N SER A 10 -34.48 -1.34 1.11
CA SER A 10 -34.87 -2.16 -0.03
C SER A 10 -33.83 -3.28 -0.16
N THR A 11 -34.23 -4.48 0.22
CA THR A 11 -33.52 -5.77 0.32
C THR A 11 -32.21 -5.90 -0.50
N ILE A 12 -31.06 -5.51 0.07
CA ILE A 12 -29.69 -6.07 -0.03
C ILE A 12 -28.88 -5.30 1.03
N ALA A 13 -28.25 -5.96 2.01
CA ALA A 13 -27.31 -5.27 2.91
C ALA A 13 -25.99 -5.09 2.17
N GLU A 14 -25.31 -3.96 2.26
CA GLU A 14 -23.94 -3.80 1.72
C GLU A 14 -22.99 -3.54 2.89
N TYR A 15 -21.82 -4.17 2.88
CA TYR A 15 -20.78 -3.91 3.88
C TYR A 15 -19.66 -3.12 3.23
N ASN A 16 -19.33 -2.00 3.85
CA ASN A 16 -18.32 -1.07 3.39
C ASN A 16 -17.14 -1.08 4.36
N VAL A 17 -15.93 -1.30 3.82
CA VAL A 17 -14.67 -1.14 4.57
C VAL A 17 -13.96 0.10 4.04
N GLN A 18 -13.75 1.07 4.91
CA GLN A 18 -13.01 2.29 4.58
C GLN A 18 -11.57 2.22 5.06
N VAL A 19 -10.66 2.56 4.16
CA VAL A 19 -9.25 2.85 4.45
C VAL A 19 -9.02 4.30 4.04
N GLN A 20 -8.77 5.16 5.02
CA GLN A 20 -8.64 6.60 4.81
C GLN A 20 -7.17 7.03 4.87
N SER A 21 -6.73 7.68 3.80
CA SER A 21 -5.62 8.63 3.79
C SER A 21 -6.12 10.00 4.27
N SER A 22 -5.23 10.99 4.36
CA SER A 22 -5.58 12.33 4.87
C SER A 22 -6.35 13.24 3.90
N VAL A 23 -6.70 12.76 2.70
CA VAL A 23 -7.27 13.58 1.61
C VAL A 23 -8.68 13.10 1.22
N ASP A 24 -9.45 13.97 0.56
CA ASP A 24 -10.92 13.86 0.39
C ASP A 24 -11.38 12.95 -0.78
N SER A 25 -10.49 12.58 -1.71
CA SER A 25 -10.88 11.73 -2.84
C SER A 25 -11.03 10.27 -2.41
N SER A 26 -12.11 9.61 -2.84
CA SER A 26 -12.39 8.20 -2.50
C SER A 26 -12.59 7.37 -3.76
N LEU A 27 -11.85 6.28 -3.87
CA LEU A 27 -12.02 5.25 -4.90
C LEU A 27 -12.75 4.04 -4.30
N LEU A 28 -13.71 3.54 -5.06
CA LEU A 28 -14.54 2.41 -4.68
C LEU A 28 -14.09 1.17 -5.44
N TYR A 29 -13.83 0.10 -4.70
CA TYR A 29 -13.34 -1.17 -5.22
C TYR A 29 -14.28 -2.32 -4.83
N HIS A 30 -14.42 -3.29 -5.74
CA HIS A 30 -15.17 -4.52 -5.53
C HIS A 30 -14.22 -5.70 -5.50
N ILE A 31 -14.48 -6.63 -4.58
CA ILE A 31 -13.74 -7.90 -4.55
C ILE A 31 -14.14 -8.78 -5.75
N ASP A 32 -15.40 -8.75 -6.20
CA ASP A 32 -15.82 -9.41 -7.45
C ASP A 32 -15.55 -8.47 -8.65
N ARG A 33 -14.80 -8.96 -9.64
CA ARG A 33 -14.45 -8.22 -10.86
C ARG A 33 -15.64 -7.97 -11.79
N GLY A 34 -16.70 -8.78 -11.67
CA GLY A 34 -17.84 -8.77 -12.58
C GLY A 34 -19.13 -8.19 -11.99
N SER A 35 -19.16 -7.82 -10.70
CA SER A 35 -20.38 -7.31 -10.08
C SER A 35 -20.17 -6.54 -8.77
N TRP A 36 -21.14 -5.68 -8.49
CA TRP A 36 -21.31 -5.00 -7.20
C TRP A 36 -21.93 -5.93 -6.14
N GLY A 37 -22.67 -6.96 -6.56
CA GLY A 37 -23.38 -7.90 -5.69
C GLY A 37 -22.86 -9.35 -5.80
N PHE A 38 -23.29 -10.21 -4.88
CA PHE A 38 -22.88 -11.61 -4.89
C PHE A 38 -23.41 -12.38 -6.12
N ARG A 39 -22.50 -12.97 -6.91
CA ARG A 39 -22.83 -13.85 -8.04
C ARG A 39 -22.59 -15.32 -7.69
N ARG A 40 -23.66 -16.13 -7.68
CA ARG A 40 -23.57 -17.59 -7.43
C ARG A 40 -22.74 -18.36 -8.47
N THR A 41 -22.65 -17.83 -9.68
CA THR A 41 -21.91 -18.44 -10.80
C THR A 41 -20.46 -17.98 -10.89
N ALA A 42 -20.04 -17.05 -10.03
CA ALA A 42 -18.68 -16.55 -10.03
C ALA A 42 -17.68 -17.63 -9.66
N LYS A 43 -16.60 -17.73 -10.44
CA LYS A 43 -15.48 -18.62 -10.19
C LYS A 43 -14.45 -17.93 -9.31
N LEU A 44 -13.53 -18.69 -8.71
CA LEU A 44 -12.51 -18.12 -7.83
C LEU A 44 -11.68 -17.01 -8.51
N ASN A 45 -11.36 -17.19 -9.80
CA ASN A 45 -10.60 -16.19 -10.59
C ASN A 45 -11.40 -14.92 -10.91
N ASP A 46 -12.70 -14.90 -10.66
CA ASP A 46 -13.52 -13.69 -10.80
C ASP A 46 -13.35 -12.76 -9.59
N TYR A 47 -12.74 -13.23 -8.51
CA TYR A 47 -12.50 -12.45 -7.31
C TYR A 47 -11.05 -11.95 -7.26
N LEU A 48 -10.86 -10.73 -6.79
CA LEU A 48 -9.53 -10.19 -6.49
C LEU A 48 -8.81 -11.10 -5.49
N THR A 49 -7.55 -11.40 -5.78
CA THR A 49 -6.64 -12.00 -4.80
C THR A 49 -6.30 -10.99 -3.70
N ILE A 50 -5.72 -11.45 -2.59
CA ILE A 50 -5.26 -10.52 -1.55
C ILE A 50 -4.14 -9.61 -2.08
N GLN A 51 -3.24 -10.10 -2.92
CA GLN A 51 -2.19 -9.30 -3.56
C GLN A 51 -2.79 -8.20 -4.42
N GLU A 52 -3.83 -8.51 -5.19
CA GLU A 52 -4.52 -7.52 -6.02
C GLU A 52 -5.28 -6.50 -5.17
N LEU A 53 -5.89 -6.90 -4.06
CA LEU A 53 -6.52 -5.97 -3.12
C LEU A 53 -5.49 -5.04 -2.47
N LEU A 54 -4.36 -5.57 -2.00
CA LEU A 54 -3.28 -4.77 -1.42
C LEU A 54 -2.66 -3.83 -2.45
N TYR A 55 -2.52 -4.27 -3.71
CA TYR A 55 -2.11 -3.41 -4.81
C TYR A 55 -3.06 -2.21 -4.94
N GLN A 56 -4.37 -2.42 -5.00
CA GLN A 56 -5.33 -1.31 -5.10
C GLN A 56 -5.24 -0.38 -3.88
N ILE A 57 -5.09 -0.93 -2.67
CA ILE A 57 -4.99 -0.12 -1.45
C ILE A 57 -3.73 0.75 -1.46
N ILE A 58 -2.58 0.12 -1.67
CA ILE A 58 -1.27 0.77 -1.61
C ILE A 58 -1.17 1.84 -2.68
N THR A 59 -1.53 1.53 -3.93
CA THR A 59 -1.46 2.49 -5.04
C THR A 59 -2.41 3.67 -4.84
N THR A 60 -3.65 3.42 -4.40
CA THR A 60 -4.63 4.49 -4.12
C THR A 60 -4.15 5.41 -3.02
N VAL A 61 -3.67 4.88 -1.90
CA VAL A 61 -3.23 5.70 -0.77
C VAL A 61 -1.96 6.48 -1.12
N SER A 62 -1.05 5.87 -1.89
CA SER A 62 0.15 6.54 -2.39
C SER A 62 -0.17 7.72 -3.31
N THR A 63 -1.31 7.71 -3.99
CA THR A 63 -1.81 8.83 -4.81
C THR A 63 -2.76 9.77 -4.07
N GLY A 64 -3.02 9.52 -2.78
CA GLY A 64 -3.82 10.38 -1.91
C GLY A 64 -5.31 10.09 -1.96
N GLY A 65 -5.71 8.91 -2.43
CA GLY A 65 -7.08 8.46 -2.37
C GLY A 65 -7.41 7.70 -1.09
N ASN A 66 -8.70 7.55 -0.85
CA ASN A 66 -9.27 6.62 0.11
C ASN A 66 -9.79 5.38 -0.61
N VAL A 67 -9.81 4.25 0.08
CA VAL A 67 -10.29 2.98 -0.48
C VAL A 67 -11.56 2.58 0.25
N LEU A 68 -12.63 2.42 -0.51
CA LEU A 68 -13.89 1.85 -0.04
C LEU A 68 -14.04 0.46 -0.67
N ILE A 69 -14.08 -0.60 0.14
CA ILE A 69 -14.27 -1.97 -0.34
C ILE A 69 -15.71 -2.39 -0.04
N ASN A 70 -16.46 -2.71 -1.10
CA ASN A 70 -17.82 -3.23 -0.98
C ASN A 70 -17.82 -4.76 -1.06
N VAL A 71 -18.57 -5.40 -0.15
CA VAL A 71 -18.91 -6.82 -0.23
C VAL A 71 -20.42 -7.02 -0.15
N GLY A 72 -20.96 -7.73 -1.15
CA GLY A 72 -22.37 -8.11 -1.19
C GLY A 72 -22.63 -9.41 -0.42
N PRO A 73 -23.64 -9.47 0.47
CA PRO A 73 -24.05 -10.69 1.15
C PRO A 73 -24.70 -11.65 0.16
N THR A 74 -24.66 -12.92 0.53
CA THR A 74 -25.48 -13.97 -0.09
C THR A 74 -26.97 -13.67 0.04
N SER A 75 -27.81 -14.37 -0.72
CA SER A 75 -29.28 -14.27 -0.63
C SER A 75 -29.86 -14.55 0.75
N TYR A 76 -29.09 -15.17 1.65
CA TYR A 76 -29.48 -15.44 3.04
C TYR A 76 -28.96 -14.36 4.02
N GLY A 77 -28.43 -13.24 3.52
CA GLY A 77 -27.90 -12.13 4.32
C GLY A 77 -26.53 -12.38 4.96
N LYS A 78 -25.84 -13.48 4.63
CA LYS A 78 -24.50 -13.81 5.15
C LYS A 78 -23.39 -13.36 4.20
N ILE A 79 -22.25 -12.93 4.72
CA ILE A 79 -21.03 -12.68 3.92
C ILE A 79 -20.54 -14.03 3.36
N ALA A 80 -20.19 -14.07 2.08
CA ALA A 80 -19.65 -15.29 1.47
C ALA A 80 -18.25 -15.61 2.04
N PRO A 81 -17.88 -16.89 2.25
CA PRO A 81 -16.60 -17.26 2.85
C PRO A 81 -15.37 -16.66 2.16
N ILE A 82 -15.41 -16.52 0.82
CA ILE A 82 -14.32 -15.89 0.06
C ILE A 82 -14.12 -14.41 0.41
N PHE A 83 -15.20 -13.66 0.63
CA PHE A 83 -15.11 -12.27 1.07
C PHE A 83 -14.58 -12.18 2.49
N GLU A 84 -15.04 -13.07 3.37
CA GLU A 84 -14.53 -13.15 4.75
C GLU A 84 -13.02 -13.44 4.77
N GLU A 85 -12.56 -14.41 3.97
CA GLU A 85 -11.14 -14.75 3.85
C GLU A 85 -10.30 -13.54 3.42
N ARG A 86 -10.71 -12.85 2.36
CA ARG A 86 -10.00 -11.65 1.85
C ARG A 86 -9.97 -10.52 2.86
N LEU A 87 -11.10 -10.26 3.53
CA LEU A 87 -11.19 -9.24 4.57
C LEU A 87 -10.31 -9.56 5.78
N ARG A 88 -10.22 -10.84 6.18
CA ARG A 88 -9.33 -11.29 7.27
C ARG A 88 -7.86 -11.18 6.88
N GLN A 89 -7.48 -11.62 5.68
CA GLN A 89 -6.11 -11.49 5.16
C GLN A 89 -5.67 -10.03 5.13
N MET A 90 -6.52 -9.15 4.58
CA MET A 90 -6.30 -7.70 4.56
C MET A 90 -6.19 -7.12 5.98
N GLY A 91 -7.10 -7.51 6.88
CA GLY A 91 -7.07 -7.05 8.27
C GLY A 91 -5.78 -7.45 9.01
N SER A 92 -5.28 -8.67 8.78
CA SER A 92 -4.00 -9.13 9.31
C SER A 92 -2.83 -8.31 8.77
N TRP A 93 -2.82 -8.01 7.48
CA TRP A 93 -1.78 -7.17 6.87
C TRP A 93 -1.80 -5.74 7.40
N LEU A 94 -2.98 -5.12 7.49
CA LEU A 94 -3.16 -3.75 8.00
C LEU A 94 -2.85 -3.63 9.50
N LYS A 95 -2.97 -4.71 10.27
CA LYS A 95 -2.56 -4.72 11.68
C LYS A 95 -1.06 -4.49 11.84
N VAL A 96 -0.26 -4.98 10.89
CA VAL A 96 1.20 -4.87 10.90
C VAL A 96 1.66 -3.59 10.20
N ASN A 97 1.13 -3.34 9.00
CA ASN A 97 1.61 -2.30 8.10
C ASN A 97 0.73 -1.04 8.11
N GLY A 98 -0.22 -0.96 9.04
CA GLY A 98 -1.26 0.07 9.06
C GLY A 98 -0.72 1.49 9.17
N GLU A 99 0.44 1.72 9.79
CA GLU A 99 1.01 3.07 9.89
C GLU A 99 1.44 3.66 8.54
N ALA A 100 1.72 2.83 7.53
CA ALA A 100 2.00 3.30 6.17
C ALA A 100 0.74 3.67 5.38
N ILE A 101 -0.43 3.31 5.89
CA ILE A 101 -1.71 3.43 5.19
C ILE A 101 -2.65 4.41 5.89
N TYR A 102 -2.89 4.21 7.19
CA TYR A 102 -3.83 5.03 7.95
C TYR A 102 -3.23 6.40 8.21
N SER A 103 -3.96 7.46 7.85
CA SER A 103 -3.51 8.85 8.03
C SER A 103 -2.17 9.18 7.38
N SER A 104 -1.70 8.36 6.44
CA SER A 104 -0.56 8.70 5.61
C SER A 104 -0.96 9.69 4.51
N ILE A 105 0.05 10.31 3.91
CA ILE A 105 -0.08 11.25 2.82
C ILE A 105 0.75 10.76 1.63
N PRO A 106 0.44 11.20 0.40
CA PRO A 106 1.34 11.01 -0.73
C PRO A 106 2.72 11.56 -0.43
N TRP A 107 3.75 10.78 -0.76
CA TRP A 107 5.11 11.29 -0.79
C TRP A 107 5.40 11.97 -2.15
N LYS A 108 6.52 12.71 -2.26
CA LYS A 108 6.90 13.44 -3.48
C LYS A 108 6.94 12.53 -4.71
N TYR A 109 7.39 11.30 -4.53
CA TYR A 109 7.36 10.24 -5.54
C TYR A 109 6.33 9.20 -5.13
N GLN A 110 5.36 8.88 -5.98
CA GLN A 110 4.29 7.92 -5.65
C GLN A 110 4.70 6.47 -5.95
N ASN A 111 5.32 6.24 -7.11
CA ASN A 111 5.89 4.96 -7.52
C ASN A 111 7.40 5.13 -7.68
N ASP A 112 8.16 4.09 -7.36
CA ASP A 112 9.61 4.16 -7.44
C ASP A 112 10.14 4.22 -8.87
N THR A 113 11.25 4.94 -9.04
CA THR A 113 11.86 5.18 -10.35
C THR A 113 12.60 3.98 -10.90
N THR A 114 13.01 3.04 -10.04
CA THR A 114 13.80 1.86 -10.43
C THR A 114 12.97 0.58 -10.26
N ASN A 115 12.33 0.42 -9.11
CA ASN A 115 11.55 -0.76 -8.77
C ASN A 115 10.04 -0.47 -8.85
N LYS A 116 9.43 -0.79 -10.00
CA LYS A 116 8.01 -0.51 -10.27
C LYS A 116 7.03 -1.16 -9.28
N ASP A 117 7.47 -2.17 -8.55
CA ASP A 117 6.67 -2.83 -7.51
C ASP A 117 6.72 -2.10 -6.15
N VAL A 118 7.42 -0.96 -6.07
CA VAL A 118 7.49 -0.11 -4.87
C VAL A 118 6.63 1.13 -5.03
N TRP A 119 5.79 1.38 -4.04
CA TRP A 119 4.99 2.60 -3.92
C TRP A 119 5.27 3.28 -2.59
N TYR A 120 5.15 4.61 -2.55
CA TYR A 120 5.50 5.39 -1.38
C TYR A 120 4.32 6.14 -0.78
N THR A 121 4.30 6.13 0.55
CA THR A 121 3.52 7.06 1.36
C THR A 121 4.46 7.75 2.34
N SER A 122 3.98 8.80 2.99
CA SER A 122 4.69 9.47 4.08
C SER A 122 3.77 9.63 5.29
N SER A 123 4.36 9.63 6.48
CA SER A 123 3.61 9.98 7.69
C SER A 123 3.12 11.43 7.60
N LYS A 124 2.00 11.73 8.27
CA LYS A 124 1.38 13.06 8.20
C LYS A 124 2.31 14.20 8.65
N ASP A 125 3.18 13.93 9.60
CA ASP A 125 4.21 14.84 10.12
C ASP A 125 5.50 14.85 9.29
N LYS A 126 5.54 14.07 8.21
CA LYS A 126 6.66 13.94 7.26
C LYS A 126 7.97 13.43 7.88
N GLN A 127 7.91 12.79 9.05
CA GLN A 127 9.08 12.18 9.69
C GLN A 127 9.48 10.85 9.03
N PHE A 128 8.50 10.13 8.48
CA PHE A 128 8.72 8.81 7.89
C PHE A 128 8.31 8.79 6.43
N VAL A 129 9.09 8.06 5.64
CA VAL A 129 8.71 7.61 4.29
C VAL A 129 8.55 6.10 4.34
N TYR A 130 7.45 5.60 3.79
CA TYR A 130 7.15 4.17 3.75
C TYR A 130 7.29 3.67 2.32
N ALA A 131 8.18 2.72 2.08
CA ALA A 131 8.33 2.02 0.82
C ALA A 131 7.54 0.71 0.86
N CYS A 132 6.37 0.70 0.23
CA CYS A 132 5.48 -0.45 0.12
C CYS A 132 5.89 -1.31 -1.08
N LEU A 133 6.56 -2.44 -0.82
CA LEU A 133 7.01 -3.41 -1.80
C LEU A 133 5.93 -4.48 -2.04
N LEU A 134 5.43 -4.55 -3.27
CA LEU A 134 4.37 -5.47 -3.68
C LEU A 134 4.89 -6.87 -4.07
N VAL A 135 6.16 -6.97 -4.48
CA VAL A 135 6.77 -8.22 -4.93
C VAL A 135 8.15 -8.39 -4.32
N TRP A 136 8.36 -9.50 -3.61
CA TRP A 136 9.67 -9.87 -3.06
C TRP A 136 9.95 -11.35 -3.33
N SER A 137 11.00 -11.61 -4.11
CA SER A 137 11.50 -12.97 -4.33
C SER A 137 12.33 -13.47 -3.13
N LYS A 138 12.10 -14.71 -2.70
CA LYS A 138 12.77 -15.31 -1.53
C LYS A 138 14.29 -15.44 -1.68
N ASN A 139 14.82 -15.36 -2.89
CA ASN A 139 16.26 -15.42 -3.18
C ASN A 139 16.90 -14.03 -3.26
N THR A 140 16.12 -12.96 -3.13
CA THR A 140 16.61 -11.60 -3.20
C THR A 140 17.33 -11.24 -1.90
N THR A 141 18.61 -10.85 -2.03
CA THR A 141 19.45 -10.40 -0.91
C THR A 141 19.55 -8.88 -0.81
N GLU A 142 19.18 -8.15 -1.86
CA GLU A 142 19.19 -6.69 -1.89
C GLU A 142 17.90 -6.15 -2.50
N ILE A 143 17.33 -5.10 -1.89
CA ILE A 143 16.20 -4.34 -2.43
C ILE A 143 16.68 -2.94 -2.80
N THR A 144 16.47 -2.56 -4.06
CA THR A 144 16.80 -1.22 -4.56
C THR A 144 15.57 -0.33 -4.54
N LEU A 145 15.73 0.84 -3.94
CA LEU A 145 14.80 1.98 -3.97
C LEU A 145 15.48 3.09 -4.78
N GLY A 146 14.86 3.58 -5.85
CA GLY A 146 15.46 4.60 -6.72
C GLY A 146 15.18 6.05 -6.31
N ALA A 147 14.02 6.34 -5.73
CA ALA A 147 13.60 7.70 -5.41
C ALA A 147 14.21 8.30 -4.13
N PRO A 148 14.37 7.54 -3.02
CA PRO A 148 14.94 8.08 -1.78
C PRO A 148 16.41 8.46 -1.92
N VAL A 149 16.77 9.63 -1.38
CA VAL A 149 18.15 10.07 -1.19
C VAL A 149 18.46 9.96 0.29
N SER A 150 19.46 9.14 0.61
CA SER A 150 19.92 8.93 1.99
C SER A 150 20.83 10.04 2.48
N SER A 151 20.86 10.20 3.81
CA SER A 151 21.82 11.00 4.55
C SER A 151 22.64 10.13 5.51
N SER A 152 23.62 10.72 6.20
CA SER A 152 24.42 10.00 7.21
C SER A 152 23.60 9.53 8.43
N SER A 153 22.40 10.09 8.64
CA SER A 153 21.49 9.70 9.71
C SER A 153 20.31 8.84 9.23
N THR A 154 20.32 8.39 7.97
CA THR A 154 19.25 7.53 7.44
C THR A 154 19.18 6.20 8.18
N SER A 155 17.98 5.85 8.60
CA SER A 155 17.64 4.57 9.20
C SER A 155 16.59 3.88 8.34
N VAL A 156 16.73 2.57 8.15
CA VAL A 156 15.79 1.75 7.40
C VAL A 156 15.38 0.58 8.29
N THR A 157 14.08 0.38 8.48
CA THR A 157 13.52 -0.76 9.22
C THR A 157 12.45 -1.46 8.39
N LEU A 158 12.14 -2.71 8.71
CA LEU A 158 11.04 -3.46 8.11
C LEU A 158 9.90 -3.59 9.13
N LEU A 159 8.70 -3.12 8.78
CA LEU A 159 7.55 -3.24 9.67
C LEU A 159 7.18 -4.70 9.89
N GLY A 160 6.84 -5.03 11.14
CA GLY A 160 6.48 -6.40 11.54
C GLY A 160 7.65 -7.38 11.56
N SER A 161 8.89 -6.89 11.55
CA SER A 161 10.10 -7.68 11.72
C SER A 161 10.73 -7.43 13.09
N ASP A 162 11.27 -8.48 13.71
CA ASP A 162 12.09 -8.38 14.92
C ASP A 162 13.56 -8.03 14.60
N VAL A 163 13.92 -7.98 13.31
CA VAL A 163 15.23 -7.51 12.87
C VAL A 163 15.25 -5.99 13.07
N GLY A 164 16.28 -5.50 13.78
CA GLY A 164 16.51 -4.07 13.98
C GLY A 164 16.79 -3.31 12.68
N PRO A 165 17.37 -2.09 12.75
CA PRO A 165 17.73 -1.33 11.57
C PRO A 165 18.54 -2.18 10.57
N LEU A 166 18.11 -2.15 9.32
CA LEU A 166 18.71 -2.90 8.22
C LEU A 166 19.96 -2.18 7.73
N ASN A 167 20.94 -2.98 7.30
CA ASN A 167 22.08 -2.43 6.59
C ASN A 167 21.63 -1.91 5.23
N TRP A 168 22.15 -0.76 4.83
CA TRP A 168 21.86 -0.16 3.54
C TRP A 168 23.07 0.64 3.05
N ARG A 169 23.09 0.94 1.75
CA ARG A 169 24.08 1.83 1.13
C ARG A 169 23.43 2.71 0.06
N PRO A 170 23.97 3.91 -0.20
CA PRO A 170 23.53 4.71 -1.34
C PRO A 170 23.72 3.92 -2.65
N ALA A 171 22.74 4.01 -3.56
CA ALA A 171 22.86 3.42 -4.89
C ALA A 171 23.73 4.30 -5.82
N SER A 172 23.65 5.61 -5.66
CA SER A 172 24.44 6.60 -6.37
C SER A 172 24.56 7.92 -5.58
N GLU A 173 25.40 8.85 -6.04
CA GLU A 173 25.53 10.20 -5.44
C GLU A 173 24.28 11.05 -5.62
N SER A 174 23.49 10.81 -6.68
CA SER A 174 22.28 11.59 -7.00
C SER A 174 20.98 10.96 -6.49
N GLY A 175 21.07 9.80 -5.84
CA GLY A 175 19.96 9.16 -5.14
C GLY A 175 19.94 7.63 -5.22
N GLY A 176 18.92 7.09 -4.60
CA GLY A 176 18.66 5.67 -4.46
C GLY A 176 19.32 5.06 -3.23
N ILE A 177 18.68 4.02 -2.69
CA ILE A 177 19.11 3.26 -1.52
C ILE A 177 19.05 1.78 -1.87
N ILE A 178 20.11 1.04 -1.57
CA ILE A 178 20.14 -0.42 -1.66
C ILE A 178 20.13 -0.98 -0.24
N ILE A 179 19.09 -1.73 0.08
CA ILE A 179 18.84 -2.33 1.40
C ILE A 179 19.30 -3.79 1.36
N ASP A 180 20.18 -4.18 2.27
CA ASP A 180 20.56 -5.57 2.48
C ASP A 180 19.48 -6.30 3.28
N VAL A 181 18.88 -7.31 2.66
CA VAL A 181 17.82 -8.12 3.23
C VAL A 181 18.24 -9.58 3.44
N SER A 182 19.52 -9.90 3.26
CA SER A 182 20.05 -11.28 3.39
C SER A 182 19.83 -11.89 4.78
N ASN A 183 19.80 -11.06 5.83
CA ASN A 183 19.59 -11.49 7.21
C ASN A 183 18.10 -11.63 7.59
N ILE A 184 17.19 -11.25 6.69
CA ILE A 184 15.76 -11.33 6.93
C ILE A 184 15.29 -12.75 6.64
N LYS A 185 14.86 -13.44 7.68
CA LYS A 185 14.31 -14.78 7.53
C LYS A 185 12.87 -14.66 7.02
N THR A 186 12.65 -15.02 5.76
CA THR A 186 11.34 -14.84 5.11
C THR A 186 10.17 -15.55 5.81
N TYR A 187 10.43 -16.62 6.56
CA TYR A 187 9.41 -17.33 7.36
C TYR A 187 9.01 -16.61 8.65
N SER A 188 9.79 -15.63 9.11
CA SER A 188 9.46 -14.81 10.29
C SER A 188 8.79 -13.50 9.90
N LEU A 189 8.52 -13.27 8.62
CA LEU A 189 7.80 -12.09 8.17
C LEU A 189 6.34 -12.19 8.57
N ALA A 190 5.80 -11.10 9.11
CA ALA A 190 4.41 -11.01 9.52
C ALA A 190 3.42 -10.96 8.33
N SER A 191 3.91 -10.98 7.08
CA SER A 191 3.15 -10.86 5.84
C SER A 191 3.80 -11.65 4.69
N ASP A 192 2.96 -12.28 3.87
CA ASP A 192 3.35 -13.01 2.65
C ASP A 192 2.98 -12.26 1.34
N TRP A 193 2.32 -11.11 1.43
CA TRP A 193 1.64 -10.50 0.27
C TRP A 193 2.20 -9.15 -0.16
N ALA A 194 2.72 -8.38 0.79
CA ALA A 194 3.39 -7.09 0.57
C ALA A 194 4.17 -6.73 1.84
N TRP A 195 5.22 -5.94 1.69
CA TRP A 195 6.15 -5.57 2.76
C TRP A 195 6.37 -4.07 2.79
N VAL A 196 6.64 -3.52 3.97
CA VAL A 196 6.80 -2.08 4.14
C VAL A 196 8.12 -1.77 4.82
N PHE A 197 9.03 -1.14 4.09
CA PHE A 197 10.22 -0.54 4.68
C PHE A 197 9.86 0.85 5.19
N LYS A 198 10.23 1.14 6.44
CA LYS A 198 10.10 2.47 7.05
C LYS A 198 11.47 3.15 7.01
N LEU A 199 11.50 4.32 6.39
CA LEU A 199 12.69 5.13 6.19
C LEU A 199 12.60 6.40 7.01
N GLU A 200 13.69 6.75 7.67
CA GLU A 200 13.88 8.00 8.42
C GLU A 200 15.01 8.81 7.79
N ASN A 201 14.94 10.14 7.92
CA ASN A 201 15.97 11.07 7.46
C ASN A 201 16.36 10.88 5.97
N VAL A 202 15.34 10.68 5.11
CA VAL A 202 15.50 10.62 3.64
C VAL A 202 14.82 11.80 2.97
N SER A 203 15.41 12.29 1.87
CA SER A 203 14.77 13.21 0.95
C SER A 203 14.39 12.48 -0.36
N GLY A 204 13.66 13.15 -1.25
CA GLY A 204 13.45 12.65 -2.60
C GLY A 204 14.50 13.25 -3.54
N SER A 205 14.93 12.51 -4.58
CA SER A 205 15.87 13.04 -5.56
C SER A 205 15.37 14.38 -6.17
N GLU A 206 16.28 15.26 -6.57
CA GLU A 206 15.92 16.58 -7.14
C GLU A 206 15.81 16.56 -8.67
N LEU A 207 16.16 15.43 -9.29
CA LEU A 207 16.11 15.27 -10.73
C LEU A 207 14.67 14.99 -11.14
N LEU A 208 13.92 16.06 -11.40
CA LEU A 208 12.82 16.21 -12.40
C LEU A 208 11.91 17.45 -12.13
N ASN A 209 12.33 18.45 -11.34
CA ASN A 209 11.60 19.72 -11.21
C ASN A 209 12.47 20.93 -11.62
N GLN A 210 12.89 20.99 -12.88
CA GLN A 210 13.49 22.22 -13.45
C GLN A 210 12.80 22.74 -14.72
N ASN A 211 11.67 22.18 -15.16
CA ASN A 211 11.00 22.65 -16.39
C ASN A 211 9.48 22.84 -16.22
N GLN A 212 9.00 23.32 -15.07
CA GLN A 212 7.58 23.61 -14.89
C GLN A 212 7.32 24.92 -14.13
N ASP A 213 8.07 25.98 -14.46
CA ASP A 213 7.78 27.34 -13.98
C ASP A 213 7.74 28.42 -15.10
N ASP A 214 7.87 28.07 -16.40
CA ASP A 214 7.85 29.05 -17.50
C ASP A 214 6.71 28.84 -18.52
N ILE A 215 5.46 28.76 -18.05
CA ILE A 215 4.31 29.06 -18.93
C ILE A 215 3.41 30.06 -18.23
N ILE A 216 3.76 31.34 -18.38
CA ILE A 216 2.86 32.46 -18.15
C ILE A 216 1.78 32.40 -19.25
N TYR A 217 0.52 32.25 -18.85
CA TYR A 217 -0.61 32.51 -19.73
C TYR A 217 -0.74 34.03 -19.88
N ASP A 218 -0.39 34.56 -21.06
CA ASP A 218 -0.89 35.87 -21.49
C ASP A 218 -2.25 35.68 -22.17
N TYR A 219 -3.16 36.61 -21.86
CA TYR A 219 -4.61 36.60 -22.13
C TYR A 219 -5.00 36.56 -23.62
#